data_AF-A0A3E0LY45-F1
#
_entry.id   AF-A0A3E0LY45-F1
#
_cell.length_a   1.000
_cell.length_b   1.000
_cell.length_c   1.000
_cell.angle_alpha   90.00
_cell.angle_beta   90.00
_cell.angle_gamma   90.00
#
_symmetry.space_group_name_H-M   'P 1'
#
loop_
_entity.id
_entity.type
_entity.pdbx_description
1 polymer ?
#
loop_
_entity_poly.entity_id
_entity_poly.type
_entity_poly.pdbx_seq_one_letter_code
_entity_poly.pdbx_strand_id
1 'polypeptide(L)'
;NNIPPQVVFEILSPGNTQTEMTRKLLFYDRYGVEEYYIYNPDKNDLGGCIRRENRLESLENLDNWVSPRLGIRFELAQPELLLYYPDGQPFTSYNQERQRAETERQRAETERQRAEVERQRAERLAAKLRELNINPEEI
;
A
#
# COMPACT_ATOMS: atom_id res chain seq x y z
N ASN A 1 -21.97 7.67 -15.55
CA ASN A 1 -21.58 6.24 -15.60
C ASN A 1 -21.69 5.65 -14.21
N ASN A 2 -22.61 4.70 -14.00
CA ASN A 2 -22.81 4.01 -12.72
C ASN A 2 -22.25 2.59 -12.85
N ILE A 3 -20.92 2.49 -12.92
CA ILE A 3 -20.22 1.21 -13.07
C ILE A 3 -20.08 0.61 -11.66
N PRO A 4 -20.60 -0.60 -11.39
CA PRO A 4 -20.44 -1.25 -10.10
C PRO A 4 -18.95 -1.56 -9.83
N PRO A 5 -18.54 -1.65 -8.56
CA PRO A 5 -17.19 -2.08 -8.24
C PRO A 5 -16.91 -3.47 -8.85
N GLN A 6 -15.72 -3.65 -9.39
CA GLN A 6 -15.31 -4.92 -10.01
C GLN A 6 -14.78 -5.90 -8.95
N VAL A 7 -14.12 -5.37 -7.92
CA VAL A 7 -13.61 -6.12 -6.78
C VAL A 7 -14.13 -5.50 -5.49
N VAL A 8 -14.61 -6.33 -4.57
CA VAL A 8 -15.13 -5.91 -3.27
C VAL A 8 -14.41 -6.68 -2.15
N PHE A 9 -14.02 -5.95 -1.11
CA PHE A 9 -13.51 -6.51 0.14
C PHE A 9 -14.46 -6.15 1.28
N GLU A 10 -14.87 -7.15 2.05
CA GLU A 10 -15.65 -7.00 3.28
C GLU A 10 -14.79 -7.46 4.45
N ILE A 11 -14.48 -6.56 5.37
CA ILE A 11 -13.75 -6.89 6.60
C ILE A 11 -14.77 -7.02 7.72
N LEU A 12 -14.87 -8.22 8.30
CA LEU A 12 -15.82 -8.48 9.37
C LEU A 12 -15.43 -7.73 10.64
N SER A 13 -16.45 -7.19 11.27
CA SER A 13 -16.41 -6.58 12.60
C SER A 13 -17.36 -7.34 13.54
N PRO A 14 -17.17 -7.27 14.86
CA PRO A 14 -17.99 -8.03 15.83
C PRO A 14 -19.51 -7.79 15.72
N GLY A 15 -19.93 -6.65 15.15
CA GLY A 15 -21.34 -6.31 14.95
C GLY A 15 -21.96 -6.85 13.66
N ASN A 16 -21.19 -7.45 12.75
CA ASN A 16 -21.74 -7.93 11.48
C ASN A 16 -22.55 -9.22 11.67
N THR A 17 -23.76 -9.23 11.10
CA THR A 17 -24.63 -10.40 11.14
C THR A 17 -24.53 -11.22 9.85
N GLN A 18 -24.74 -12.54 9.96
CA GLN A 18 -24.80 -13.41 8.78
C GLN A 18 -25.85 -12.95 7.77
N THR A 19 -27.01 -12.49 8.23
CA THR A 19 -28.11 -12.00 7.37
C THR A 19 -27.68 -10.79 6.52
N GLU A 20 -26.96 -9.84 7.11
CA GLU A 20 -26.46 -8.68 6.38
C GLU A 20 -25.41 -9.08 5.35
N MET A 21 -24.49 -9.99 5.72
CA MET A 21 -23.45 -10.47 4.81
C MET A 21 -24.04 -11.26 3.63
N THR A 22 -25.04 -12.10 3.88
CA THR A 22 -25.76 -12.80 2.81
C THR A 22 -26.47 -11.81 1.89
N ARG A 23 -27.11 -10.76 2.43
CA ARG A 23 -27.77 -9.73 1.63
C ARG A 23 -26.77 -8.97 0.74
N LYS A 24 -25.60 -8.64 1.29
CA LYS A 24 -24.49 -8.01 0.54
C LYS A 24 -23.99 -8.90 -0.59
N LEU A 25 -23.73 -10.18 -0.33
CA LEU A 25 -23.29 -11.12 -1.35
C LEU A 25 -24.30 -11.22 -2.51
N LEU A 26 -25.60 -11.34 -2.21
CA LEU A 26 -26.65 -11.37 -3.23
C LEU A 26 -26.78 -10.04 -4.00
N PHE A 27 -26.52 -8.92 -3.34
CA PHE A 27 -26.46 -7.62 -4.00
C PHE A 27 -25.28 -7.57 -4.99
N TYR A 28 -24.07 -7.88 -4.52
CA TYR A 28 -22.87 -7.88 -5.38
C TYR A 28 -22.98 -8.87 -6.54
N ASP A 29 -23.61 -10.03 -6.31
CA ASP A 29 -23.87 -11.00 -7.36
C ASP A 29 -24.78 -10.44 -8.46
N ARG A 30 -25.88 -9.79 -8.07
CA ARG A 30 -26.84 -9.17 -8.99
C ARG A 30 -26.24 -8.04 -9.82
N TYR A 31 -25.33 -7.26 -9.22
CA TYR A 31 -24.74 -6.08 -9.86
C TYR A 31 -23.41 -6.36 -10.56
N GLY A 32 -23.05 -7.63 -10.77
CA GLY A 32 -21.94 -7.97 -11.67
C GLY A 32 -20.54 -7.73 -11.08
N VAL A 33 -20.40 -7.74 -9.75
CA VAL A 33 -19.08 -7.76 -9.10
C VAL A 33 -18.32 -8.99 -9.58
N GLU A 34 -17.07 -8.81 -10.01
CA GLU A 34 -16.22 -9.86 -10.59
C GLU A 34 -15.48 -10.67 -9.51
N GLU A 35 -15.09 -10.02 -8.41
CA GLU A 35 -14.42 -10.64 -7.28
C GLU A 35 -14.97 -10.12 -5.95
N TYR A 36 -15.26 -11.01 -5.02
CA TYR A 36 -15.74 -10.68 -3.68
C TYR A 36 -14.92 -11.42 -2.64
N TYR A 37 -14.27 -10.70 -1.73
CA TYR A 37 -13.47 -11.26 -0.65
C TYR A 37 -14.04 -10.84 0.70
N ILE A 38 -14.06 -11.76 1.66
CA ILE A 38 -14.53 -11.54 3.02
C ILE A 38 -13.49 -12.03 4.01
N TYR A 39 -13.02 -11.17 4.89
CA TYR A 39 -11.97 -11.50 5.86
C TYR A 39 -12.45 -11.30 7.29
N ASN A 40 -12.21 -12.29 8.14
CA ASN A 40 -12.42 -12.23 9.58
C ASN A 40 -11.07 -12.06 10.30
N PRO A 41 -10.72 -10.86 10.77
CA PRO A 41 -9.45 -10.62 11.46
C PRO A 41 -9.36 -11.33 12.82
N ASP A 42 -10.49 -11.54 13.51
CA ASP A 42 -10.49 -12.18 14.84
C ASP A 42 -10.14 -13.68 14.76
N LYS A 43 -10.41 -14.30 13.60
CA LYS A 43 -10.15 -15.72 13.35
C LYS A 43 -9.02 -15.97 12.34
N ASN A 44 -8.50 -14.91 11.72
CA ASN A 44 -7.64 -14.96 10.56
C ASN A 44 -8.20 -15.91 9.46
N ASP A 45 -9.45 -15.69 9.09
CA ASP A 45 -10.19 -16.53 8.15
C ASP A 45 -10.60 -15.73 6.91
N LEU A 46 -10.25 -16.24 5.72
CA LEU A 46 -10.47 -15.57 4.44
C LEU A 46 -11.37 -16.42 3.55
N GLY A 47 -12.50 -15.84 3.14
CA GLY A 47 -13.40 -16.37 2.13
C GLY A 47 -13.38 -15.52 0.87
N GLY A 48 -13.78 -16.12 -0.25
CA GLY A 48 -13.72 -15.47 -1.55
C GLY A 48 -14.69 -16.08 -2.54
N CYS A 49 -15.15 -15.26 -3.47
CA CYS A 49 -15.95 -15.67 -4.62
C CYS A 49 -15.41 -15.00 -5.89
N ILE A 50 -15.42 -15.73 -7.00
CA ILE A 50 -15.11 -15.20 -8.32
C ILE A 50 -16.32 -15.35 -9.23
N ARG A 51 -16.55 -14.36 -10.10
CA ARG A 51 -17.60 -14.43 -11.10
C ARG A 51 -17.21 -15.43 -12.18
N ARG A 52 -18.07 -16.44 -12.36
CA ARG A 52 -18.04 -17.36 -13.50
C ARG A 52 -19.39 -17.30 -14.19
N GLU A 53 -19.37 -17.11 -15.49
CA GLU A 53 -20.56 -16.81 -16.29
C GLU A 53 -21.34 -15.62 -15.68
N ASN A 54 -22.48 -15.90 -15.06
CA ASN A 54 -23.39 -14.89 -14.52
C ASN A 54 -23.57 -14.95 -13.00
N ARG A 55 -22.71 -15.68 -12.26
CA ARG A 55 -22.81 -15.80 -10.80
C ARG A 55 -21.46 -15.75 -10.10
N LEU A 56 -21.47 -15.26 -8.86
CA LEU A 56 -20.37 -15.45 -7.91
C LEU A 56 -20.34 -16.92 -7.45
N GLU A 57 -19.19 -17.55 -7.62
CA GLU A 57 -18.89 -18.90 -7.15
C GLU A 57 -17.79 -18.86 -6.08
N SER A 58 -17.98 -19.62 -4.99
CA SER A 58 -17.01 -19.68 -3.90
C SER A 58 -15.66 -20.26 -4.36
N LEU A 59 -14.59 -19.70 -3.83
CA LEU A 59 -13.23 -20.23 -3.92
C LEU A 59 -12.97 -21.14 -2.72
N GLU A 60 -12.43 -22.33 -2.98
CA GLU A 60 -12.16 -23.33 -1.92
C GLU A 60 -10.86 -23.06 -1.16
N ASN A 61 -9.85 -22.50 -1.82
CA ASN A 61 -8.56 -22.17 -1.21
C ASN A 61 -8.10 -20.79 -1.70
N LEU A 62 -7.72 -19.95 -0.74
CA LEU A 62 -7.25 -18.59 -0.98
C LEU A 62 -5.81 -18.37 -0.53
N ASP A 63 -5.15 -19.40 0.02
CA ASP A 63 -3.72 -19.32 0.31
C ASP A 63 -2.93 -19.24 -0.99
N ASN A 64 -2.04 -18.25 -1.07
CA ASN A 64 -1.29 -17.88 -2.29
C ASN A 64 -2.16 -17.52 -3.51
N TRP A 65 -3.45 -17.24 -3.31
CA TRP A 65 -4.33 -16.79 -4.37
C TRP A 65 -3.91 -15.42 -4.91
N VAL A 66 -4.03 -15.21 -6.22
CA VAL A 66 -3.76 -13.92 -6.87
C VAL A 66 -5.06 -13.41 -7.47
N SER A 67 -5.49 -12.22 -7.06
CA SER A 67 -6.66 -11.54 -7.64
C SER A 67 -6.45 -11.33 -9.15
N PRO A 68 -7.32 -11.85 -10.04
CA PRO A 68 -7.18 -11.65 -11.48
C PRO A 68 -7.27 -10.19 -11.94
N ARG A 69 -8.05 -9.34 -11.26
CA ARG A 69 -8.22 -7.93 -11.60
C ARG A 69 -7.17 -7.02 -10.99
N LEU A 70 -6.69 -7.35 -9.79
CA LEU A 70 -5.77 -6.48 -9.05
C LEU A 70 -4.31 -6.95 -9.14
N GLY A 71 -4.07 -8.22 -9.39
CA GLY A 71 -2.73 -8.83 -9.31
C GLY A 71 -2.17 -8.93 -7.88
N ILE A 72 -2.98 -8.62 -6.87
CA ILE A 72 -2.60 -8.73 -5.46
C ILE A 72 -2.63 -10.20 -5.05
N ARG A 73 -1.56 -10.66 -4.39
CA ARG A 73 -1.47 -12.00 -3.83
C ARG A 73 -1.87 -12.02 -2.35
N PHE A 74 -2.70 -12.98 -1.97
CA PHE A 74 -3.08 -13.29 -0.60
C PHE A 74 -2.18 -14.39 -0.05
N GLU A 75 -1.71 -14.24 1.18
CA GLU A 75 -0.97 -15.28 1.89
C GLU A 75 -1.55 -15.41 3.30
N LEU A 76 -2.15 -16.57 3.60
CA LEU A 76 -2.83 -16.79 4.88
C LEU A 76 -1.82 -17.22 5.94
N ALA A 77 -0.87 -16.33 6.23
CA ALA A 77 0.13 -16.50 7.27
C ALA A 77 -0.48 -16.40 8.68
N GLN A 78 0.24 -16.89 9.70
CA GLN A 78 -0.10 -16.62 11.09
C GLN A 78 0.78 -15.49 11.64
N PRO A 79 0.23 -14.53 12.40
CA PRO A 79 -1.14 -14.50 12.93
C PRO A 79 -2.17 -13.81 12.02
N GLU A 80 -1.76 -13.24 10.88
CA GLU A 80 -2.60 -12.39 10.05
C GLU A 80 -2.44 -12.65 8.55
N LEU A 81 -3.48 -12.35 7.78
CA LEU A 81 -3.44 -12.31 6.32
C LEU A 81 -2.43 -11.27 5.82
N LEU A 82 -1.48 -11.72 5.00
CA LEU A 82 -0.55 -10.85 4.29
C LEU A 82 -1.01 -10.64 2.85
N LEU A 83 -0.85 -9.40 2.38
CA LEU A 83 -1.11 -9.02 0.99
C LEU A 83 0.20 -8.63 0.32
N TYR A 84 0.35 -8.98 -0.95
CA TYR A 84 1.51 -8.60 -1.75
C TYR A 84 1.05 -7.92 -3.02
N TYR A 85 1.72 -6.83 -3.38
CA TYR A 85 1.54 -6.14 -4.65
C TYR A 85 1.93 -7.05 -5.82
N PRO A 86 1.52 -6.71 -7.06
CA PRO A 86 1.91 -7.47 -8.26
C PRO A 86 3.42 -7.61 -8.47
N ASP A 87 4.22 -6.70 -7.92
CA ASP A 87 5.69 -6.72 -7.95
C ASP A 87 6.32 -7.60 -6.85
N GLY A 88 5.49 -8.23 -6.00
CA GLY A 88 5.92 -9.07 -4.89
C GLY A 88 6.27 -8.33 -3.60
N GLN A 89 6.14 -7.00 -3.56
CA GLN A 89 6.34 -6.25 -2.30
C GLN A 89 5.16 -6.49 -1.34
N PRO A 90 5.41 -6.71 -0.04
CA PRO A 90 4.33 -6.83 0.93
C PRO A 90 3.63 -5.48 1.13
N PHE A 91 2.32 -5.54 1.37
CA PHE A 91 1.57 -4.40 1.87
C PHE A 91 2.07 -4.05 3.27
N THR A 92 2.18 -2.76 3.53
CA THR A 92 2.62 -2.21 4.79
C THR A 92 1.47 -1.51 5.47
N SER A 93 1.48 -1.50 6.80
CA SER A 93 0.47 -0.75 7.54
C SER A 93 0.66 0.75 7.33
N TYR A 94 -0.43 1.51 7.44
CA TYR A 94 -0.39 2.96 7.35
C TYR A 94 0.65 3.58 8.29
N ASN A 95 0.79 3.04 9.50
CA ASN A 95 1.76 3.52 10.49
C ASN A 95 3.21 3.27 10.04
N GLN A 96 3.49 2.12 9.41
CA GLN A 96 4.82 1.83 8.88
C GLN A 96 5.19 2.78 7.74
N GLU A 97 4.27 3.01 6.80
CA GLU A 97 4.50 3.95 5.69
C GLU A 97 4.68 5.39 6.18
N ARG A 98 3.86 5.80 7.16
CA ARG A 98 4.02 7.09 7.83
C ARG A 98 5.39 7.25 8.47
N GLN A 99 5.87 6.24 9.19
CA GLN A 99 7.19 6.27 9.82
C GLN A 99 8.33 6.34 8.79
N ARG A 100 8.20 5.61 7.68
CA ARG A 100 9.17 5.64 6.57
C ARG A 100 9.23 7.03 5.95
N ALA A 101 8.09 7.59 5.58
CA ALA A 101 8.00 8.93 4.99
C ALA A 101 8.57 10.01 5.93
N GLU A 102 8.32 9.90 7.23
CA GLU A 102 8.86 10.84 8.22
C GLU A 102 10.39 10.71 8.37
N THR A 103 10.90 9.48 8.38
CA THR A 103 12.34 9.22 8.41
C THR A 103 13.04 9.75 7.17
N GLU A 104 12.45 9.55 5.99
CA GLU A 104 12.99 10.05 4.72
C GLU A 104 13.00 11.57 4.68
N ARG A 105 11.92 12.22 5.15
CA ARG A 105 11.86 13.68 5.27
C ARG A 105 12.95 14.25 6.18
N GLN A 106 13.23 13.61 7.31
CA GLN A 106 14.31 14.03 8.22
C GLN A 106 15.69 13.87 7.58
N ARG A 107 15.91 12.81 6.81
CA ARG A 107 17.17 12.60 6.06
C ARG A 107 17.36 13.68 5.01
N ALA A 108 16.34 13.96 4.20
CA ALA A 108 16.39 15.00 3.18
C ALA A 108 16.67 16.39 3.78
N GLU A 109 16.05 16.72 4.92
CA GLU A 109 16.30 17.99 5.61
C GLU A 109 17.73 18.07 6.17
N THR A 110 18.24 16.98 6.74
CA THR A 110 19.62 16.91 7.23
C THR A 110 20.63 17.10 6.10
N GLU A 111 20.40 16.45 4.96
CA GLU A 111 21.25 16.57 3.78
C GLU A 111 21.22 17.99 3.21
N ARG A 112 20.04 18.61 3.14
CA ARG A 112 19.87 20.01 2.73
C ARG A 112 20.64 20.98 3.64
N GLN A 113 20.59 20.78 4.95
CA GLN A 113 21.33 21.61 5.90
C GLN A 113 22.84 21.44 5.76
N ARG A 114 23.32 20.20 5.53
CA ARG A 114 24.74 19.95 5.27
C ARG A 114 25.21 20.65 3.99
N ALA A 115 24.46 20.50 2.90
CA ALA A 115 24.76 21.16 1.63
C ALA A 115 24.80 22.70 1.78
N GLU A 116 23.87 23.27 2.55
CA GLU A 116 23.86 24.72 2.84
C GLU A 116 25.07 25.17 3.66
N VAL A 117 25.46 24.41 4.69
CA VAL A 117 26.66 24.70 5.49
C VAL A 117 27.93 24.59 4.66
N GLU A 118 28.04 23.59 3.79
CA GLU A 118 29.17 23.44 2.87
C GLU A 118 29.21 24.58 1.86
N ARG A 119 28.07 24.97 1.28
CA ARG A 119 27.98 26.12 0.37
C ARG A 119 28.47 27.40 1.05
N GLN A 120 28.01 27.68 2.27
CA GLN A 120 28.44 28.86 3.04
C GLN A 120 29.94 28.82 3.42
N ARG A 121 30.52 27.63 3.63
CA ARG A 121 31.96 27.49 3.87
C ARG A 121 32.76 27.76 2.59
N ALA A 122 32.32 27.20 1.46
CA ALA A 122 32.93 27.42 0.15
C ALA A 122 32.87 28.90 -0.26
N GLU A 123 31.72 29.55 -0.08
CA GLU A 123 31.53 30.99 -0.35
C GLU A 123 32.48 31.86 0.48
N ARG A 124 32.63 31.58 1.79
CA ARG A 124 33.55 32.30 2.68
C ARG A 124 35.02 32.08 2.30
N LEU A 125 35.40 30.86 1.93
CA LEU A 125 36.75 30.56 1.49
C LEU A 125 37.06 31.27 0.17
N ALA A 126 36.14 31.23 -0.80
CA ALA A 126 36.26 31.93 -2.06
C ALA A 126 36.39 33.45 -1.87
N ALA A 127 35.62 34.04 -0.95
CA ALA A 127 35.75 35.45 -0.60
C ALA A 127 37.15 35.78 -0.05
N LYS A 128 37.67 34.96 0.87
CA LYS A 128 39.01 35.16 1.45
C LYS A 128 40.14 34.97 0.43
N LEU A 129 40.01 34.03 -0.51
CA LEU A 129 40.96 33.86 -1.62
C LEU A 129 40.97 35.09 -2.54
N ARG A 130 39.79 35.65 -2.86
CA ARG A 130 39.68 36.90 -3.63
C ARG A 130 40.33 38.09 -2.91
N GLU A 131 40.20 38.21 -1.59
CA GLU A 131 40.92 39.23 -0.80
C GLU A 131 42.45 39.09 -0.90
N LEU A 132 42.94 37.87 -1.09
CA LEU A 132 44.36 37.58 -1.31
C LEU A 132 44.79 37.69 -2.79
N ASN A 133 43.92 38.19 -3.67
CA ASN A 133 44.10 38.23 -5.14
C ASN A 133 44.34 36.85 -5.78
N ILE A 134 43.82 35.78 -5.19
CA ILE A 134 43.85 34.42 -5.73
C ILE A 134 42.48 34.12 -6.35
N ASN A 135 42.44 33.72 -7.62
CA ASN A 135 41.18 33.34 -8.29
C ASN A 135 40.70 31.97 -7.78
N PRO A 136 39.53 31.87 -7.10
CA PRO A 136 39.04 30.60 -6.57
C PRO A 136 38.60 29.60 -7.64
N GLU A 137 38.34 30.05 -8.87
CA GLU A 137 37.90 29.21 -10.01
C GLU A 137 39.08 28.56 -10.76
N GLU A 138 40.32 28.95 -10.43
CA GLU A 138 41.54 28.47 -11.08
C GLU A 138 42.32 27.44 -10.22
N ILE A 139 41.74 27.02 -9.09
CA ILE A 139 42.26 25.97 -8.18
C ILE A 139 41.38 24.73 -8.31
#